data_AF-A0A7L3LR24-F1
#
_entry.id   AF-A0A7L3LR24-F1
#
_cell.length_a   1.000
_cell.length_b   1.000
_cell.length_c   1.000
_cell.angle_alpha   90.00
_cell.angle_beta   90.00
_cell.angle_gamma   90.00
#
_symmetry.space_group_name_H-M   'P 1'
#
loop_
_entity.id
_entity.type
_entity.pdbx_description
1 polymer ?
#
loop_
_entity_poly.entity_id
_entity_poly.type
_entity_poly.pdbx_seq_one_letter_code
_entity_poly.pdbx_strand_id
1 'polypeptide(L)'
;PAPVAAHVHQDFQPALHLVALNAPLSGSMRGIRGADFQCFQQARQVGLSGTFRAFLSSRLQDLYSIVRRADRASVPILNLRDEVLFSNWESLFTGNGAPLQPGTRILSFDGRDVLQDAGWPQKSIWHGSDTKGRRLPESYCETWRTEERAATGQASSLSSGKLLEQVASSCHHTFIVLCIENSFMTAAKK
;
A
#
# COMPACT_ATOMS: atom_id res chain seq x y z
N PRO A 1 -0.05 -22.43 -22.40
CA PRO A 1 -0.26 -21.55 -21.22
C PRO A 1 0.73 -21.93 -20.12
N ALA A 2 1.74 -21.07 -19.88
CA ALA A 2 2.67 -21.28 -18.78
C ALA A 2 1.91 -21.19 -17.44
N PRO A 3 2.21 -22.03 -16.45
CA PRO A 3 1.55 -21.94 -15.16
C PRO A 3 1.98 -20.61 -14.52
N VAL A 4 1.00 -19.80 -14.11
CA VAL A 4 1.24 -18.64 -13.25
C VAL A 4 1.90 -19.20 -11.99
N ALA A 5 3.14 -18.78 -11.74
CA ALA A 5 3.93 -19.27 -10.63
C ALA A 5 3.10 -19.12 -9.35
N ALA A 6 2.75 -20.24 -8.73
CA ALA A 6 2.23 -20.23 -7.38
C ALA A 6 3.32 -19.59 -6.52
N HIS A 7 3.05 -18.41 -5.96
CA HIS A 7 3.90 -17.81 -4.95
C HIS A 7 3.89 -18.75 -3.75
N VAL A 8 4.90 -19.62 -3.67
CA VAL A 8 5.16 -20.47 -2.51
C VAL A 8 5.99 -19.62 -1.56
N HIS A 9 5.36 -19.07 -0.53
CA HIS A 9 6.12 -18.56 0.62
C HIS A 9 7.00 -19.70 1.13
N GLN A 10 8.29 -19.42 1.36
CA GLN A 10 9.07 -20.29 2.22
C GLN A 10 8.39 -20.24 3.59
N ASP A 11 7.72 -21.33 3.98
CA ASP A 11 6.83 -21.49 5.15
C ASP A 11 7.46 -21.16 6.53
N PHE A 12 8.65 -20.57 6.57
CA PHE A 12 9.47 -20.43 7.77
C PHE A 12 9.94 -19.00 8.09
N GLN A 13 9.71 -17.99 7.24
CA GLN A 13 10.05 -16.60 7.58
C GLN A 13 8.81 -15.69 7.61
N PRO A 14 8.51 -15.05 8.76
CA PRO A 14 7.48 -14.03 8.84
C PRO A 14 7.76 -12.88 7.88
N ALA A 15 6.77 -12.48 7.09
CA ALA A 15 6.84 -11.33 6.20
C ALA A 15 5.44 -10.72 6.01
N LEU A 16 5.39 -9.43 5.69
CA LEU A 16 4.19 -8.75 5.19
C LEU A 16 4.48 -8.16 3.81
N HIS A 17 3.55 -8.34 2.87
CA HIS A 17 3.73 -7.85 1.51
C HIS A 17 3.07 -6.48 1.33
N LEU A 18 3.83 -5.53 0.76
CA LEU A 18 3.34 -4.25 0.27
C LEU A 18 3.35 -4.26 -1.26
N VAL A 19 2.16 -4.27 -1.85
CA VAL A 19 1.93 -4.51 -3.27
C VAL A 19 0.99 -3.44 -3.82
N ALA A 20 1.20 -2.95 -5.04
CA ALA A 20 0.29 -2.00 -5.65
C ALA A 20 -0.95 -2.68 -6.26
N LEU A 21 -2.08 -1.96 -6.32
CA LEU A 21 -3.17 -2.32 -7.23
C LEU A 21 -2.67 -2.27 -8.69
N ASN A 22 -3.33 -2.98 -9.59
CA ASN A 22 -3.00 -3.11 -11.02
C ASN A 22 -3.40 -1.88 -11.87
N ALA A 23 -4.00 -0.84 -11.29
CA ALA A 23 -4.28 0.41 -11.97
C ALA A 23 -4.20 1.58 -10.98
N PRO A 24 -3.87 2.80 -11.44
CA PRO A 24 -3.98 4.00 -10.61
C PRO A 24 -5.45 4.32 -10.34
N LEU A 25 -5.74 4.91 -9.18
CA LEU A 25 -7.10 5.32 -8.78
C LEU A 25 -7.16 6.80 -8.44
N SER A 26 -8.29 7.43 -8.76
CA SER A 26 -8.64 8.74 -8.23
C SER A 26 -9.02 8.66 -6.76
N GLY A 27 -9.35 9.80 -6.14
CA GLY A 27 -9.87 9.86 -4.79
C GLY A 27 -11.22 9.14 -4.61
N SER A 28 -11.97 8.84 -5.68
CA SER A 28 -13.28 8.19 -5.62
C SER A 28 -13.17 6.66 -5.62
N MET A 29 -12.67 6.09 -4.53
CA MET A 29 -12.44 4.65 -4.40
C MET A 29 -13.65 3.88 -3.86
N ARG A 30 -14.85 4.48 -3.91
CA ARG A 30 -16.07 4.00 -3.22
C ARG A 30 -15.86 3.88 -1.70
N GLY A 31 -15.05 4.79 -1.14
CA GLY A 31 -14.59 4.78 0.24
C GLY A 31 -13.58 3.68 0.54
N ILE A 32 -13.10 3.64 1.79
CA ILE A 32 -12.08 2.66 2.22
C ILE A 32 -12.48 1.19 1.98
N ARG A 33 -13.78 0.87 2.05
CA ARG A 33 -14.29 -0.48 1.77
C ARG A 33 -14.10 -0.89 0.31
N GLY A 34 -14.23 0.05 -0.63
CA GLY A 34 -14.00 -0.22 -2.05
C GLY A 34 -12.51 -0.43 -2.34
N ALA A 35 -11.64 0.38 -1.73
CA ALA A 35 -10.19 0.19 -1.82
C ALA A 35 -9.74 -1.15 -1.21
N ASP A 36 -10.20 -1.48 0.00
CA ASP A 36 -9.93 -2.77 0.66
C ASP A 36 -10.42 -3.95 -0.20
N PHE A 37 -11.61 -3.84 -0.81
CA PHE A 37 -12.15 -4.87 -1.69
C PHE A 37 -11.29 -5.10 -2.94
N GLN A 38 -10.76 -4.04 -3.55
CA GLN A 38 -9.83 -4.17 -4.68
C GLN A 38 -8.54 -4.87 -4.29
N CYS A 39 -7.96 -4.53 -3.13
CA CYS A 39 -6.78 -5.20 -2.60
C CYS A 39 -7.04 -6.69 -2.38
N PHE A 40 -8.16 -7.04 -1.75
CA PHE A 40 -8.57 -8.42 -1.55
C PHE A 40 -8.74 -9.17 -2.87
N GLN A 41 -9.47 -8.59 -3.82
CA GLN A 41 -9.78 -9.25 -5.09
C GLN A 41 -8.51 -9.52 -5.91
N GLN A 42 -7.63 -8.53 -6.06
CA GLN A 42 -6.42 -8.67 -6.88
C GLN A 42 -5.40 -9.61 -6.24
N ALA A 43 -5.25 -9.58 -4.90
CA ALA A 43 -4.41 -10.55 -4.20
C ALA A 43 -4.86 -11.99 -4.46
N ARG A 44 -6.16 -12.26 -4.42
CA ARG A 44 -6.73 -13.61 -4.66
C ARG A 44 -6.57 -14.07 -6.10
N GLN A 45 -6.65 -13.15 -7.07
CA GLN A 45 -6.45 -13.47 -8.49
C GLN A 45 -5.04 -13.98 -8.79
N VAL A 46 -4.05 -13.60 -7.99
CA VAL A 46 -2.65 -14.05 -8.12
C VAL A 46 -2.26 -15.09 -7.07
N GLY A 47 -3.25 -15.69 -6.39
CA GLY A 47 -3.04 -16.82 -5.49
C GLY A 47 -2.50 -16.47 -4.09
N LEU A 48 -2.43 -15.19 -3.72
CA LEU A 48 -1.96 -14.81 -2.38
C LEU A 48 -3.01 -15.13 -1.32
N SER A 49 -2.58 -15.86 -0.28
CA SER A 49 -3.44 -16.33 0.81
C SER A 49 -3.60 -15.31 1.95
N GLY A 50 -2.79 -14.26 1.97
CA GLY A 50 -2.81 -13.19 2.96
C GLY A 50 -4.10 -12.35 2.99
N THR A 51 -4.25 -11.56 4.06
CA THR A 51 -5.34 -10.58 4.17
C THR A 51 -4.81 -9.20 3.80
N PHE A 52 -5.06 -8.77 2.57
CA PHE A 52 -4.60 -7.47 2.05
C PHE A 52 -5.63 -6.37 2.32
N ARG A 53 -5.14 -5.22 2.78
CA ARG A 53 -5.91 -4.01 3.03
C ARG A 53 -5.27 -2.81 2.36
N ALA A 54 -6.05 -1.82 1.95
CA ALA A 54 -5.53 -0.62 1.33
C ALA A 54 -4.63 0.15 2.30
N PHE A 55 -3.45 0.57 1.84
CA PHE A 55 -2.47 1.38 2.58
C PHE A 55 -2.95 2.84 2.65
N LEU A 56 -4.10 3.08 3.28
CA LEU A 56 -4.74 4.38 3.36
C LEU A 56 -5.28 4.63 4.77
N SER A 57 -5.14 5.84 5.28
CA SER A 57 -5.96 6.29 6.40
C SER A 57 -7.41 6.49 5.97
N SER A 58 -8.36 6.40 6.90
CA SER A 58 -9.77 6.69 6.66
C SER A 58 -10.44 7.28 7.90
N ARG A 59 -11.76 7.54 7.84
CA ARG A 59 -12.53 8.21 8.91
C ARG A 59 -12.25 7.68 10.33
N LEU A 60 -12.19 6.36 10.48
CA LEU A 60 -12.09 5.68 11.78
C LEU A 60 -10.80 4.88 11.93
N GLN A 61 -9.87 5.00 10.98
CA GLN A 61 -8.66 4.16 10.97
C GLN A 61 -7.45 4.97 10.54
N ASP A 62 -6.46 5.00 11.41
CA ASP A 62 -5.12 5.46 11.10
C ASP A 62 -4.40 4.38 10.27
N LEU A 63 -3.64 4.80 9.26
CA LEU A 63 -2.79 3.93 8.45
C LEU A 63 -1.92 3.03 9.33
N TYR A 64 -1.26 3.59 10.35
CA TYR A 64 -0.42 2.84 11.30
C TYR A 64 -1.15 1.66 11.97
N SER A 65 -2.47 1.77 12.13
CA SER A 65 -3.28 0.76 12.82
C SER A 65 -3.74 -0.41 11.95
N ILE A 66 -3.47 -0.39 10.64
CA ILE A 66 -3.89 -1.44 9.70
C ILE A 66 -3.23 -2.78 10.02
N VAL A 67 -1.92 -2.77 10.25
CA VAL A 67 -1.15 -3.97 10.61
C VAL A 67 -1.39 -4.31 12.09
N ARG A 68 -1.60 -5.61 12.38
CA ARG A 68 -1.79 -6.11 13.75
C ARG A 68 -0.60 -5.74 14.63
N ARG A 69 -0.88 -5.35 15.88
CA ARG A 69 0.15 -4.91 16.84
C ARG A 69 1.31 -5.90 16.99
N ALA A 70 1.02 -7.20 16.99
CA ALA A 70 2.04 -8.26 17.16
C ALA A 70 3.08 -8.30 16.03
N ASP A 71 2.71 -7.86 14.83
CA ASP A 71 3.55 -7.99 13.64
C ASP A 71 4.36 -6.71 13.36
N ARG A 72 4.15 -5.63 14.12
CA ARG A 72 4.67 -4.31 13.75
C ARG A 72 6.18 -4.14 13.93
N ALA A 73 6.74 -4.74 14.98
CA ALA A 73 8.10 -4.47 15.43
C ALA A 73 9.15 -5.44 14.83
N SER A 74 8.73 -6.62 14.37
CA SER A 74 9.64 -7.72 14.01
C SER A 74 9.43 -8.31 12.63
N VAL A 75 8.31 -8.02 11.96
CA VAL A 75 8.00 -8.62 10.65
C VAL A 75 8.44 -7.67 9.53
N PRO A 76 9.35 -8.09 8.63
CA PRO A 76 9.81 -7.29 7.50
C PRO A 76 8.69 -7.03 6.49
N ILE A 77 8.81 -5.89 5.80
CA ILE A 77 7.89 -5.51 4.72
C ILE A 77 8.58 -5.79 3.38
N LEU A 78 8.01 -6.68 2.58
CA LEU A 78 8.55 -7.13 1.29
C LEU A 78 7.69 -6.64 0.13
N ASN A 79 8.25 -6.59 -1.08
CA ASN A 79 7.47 -6.44 -2.31
C ASN A 79 6.93 -7.81 -2.79
N LEU A 80 6.24 -7.82 -3.93
CA LEU A 80 5.66 -9.06 -4.48
C LEU A 80 6.69 -10.16 -4.80
N ARG A 81 7.98 -9.82 -5.00
CA ARG A 81 9.06 -10.77 -5.31
C ARG A 81 9.94 -11.09 -4.09
N ASP A 82 9.39 -10.92 -2.89
CA ASP A 82 10.07 -11.17 -1.61
C ASP A 82 11.32 -10.29 -1.39
N GLU A 83 11.41 -9.13 -2.05
CA GLU A 83 12.51 -8.18 -1.85
C GLU A 83 12.17 -7.22 -0.70
N VAL A 84 13.11 -7.05 0.23
CA VAL A 84 12.90 -6.19 1.42
C VAL A 84 12.73 -4.73 1.03
N LEU A 85 11.61 -4.14 1.43
CA LEU A 85 11.32 -2.71 1.31
C LEU A 85 11.66 -1.96 2.61
N PHE A 86 11.23 -2.52 3.75
CA PHE A 86 11.45 -1.94 5.07
C PHE A 86 11.72 -3.05 6.09
N SER A 87 12.51 -2.71 7.12
CA SER A 87 12.88 -3.66 8.17
C SER A 87 11.68 -4.15 8.98
N ASN A 88 10.69 -3.29 9.22
CA ASN A 88 9.43 -3.63 9.88
C ASN A 88 8.39 -2.51 9.70
N TRP A 89 7.15 -2.73 10.13
CA TRP A 89 6.06 -1.75 10.02
C TRP A 89 6.34 -0.44 10.78
N GLU A 90 6.87 -0.52 12.01
CA GLU A 90 7.13 0.68 12.83
C GLU A 90 8.17 1.62 12.20
N SER A 91 9.13 1.06 11.44
CA SER A 91 10.18 1.84 10.77
C SER A 91 9.64 2.85 9.76
N LEU A 92 8.46 2.59 9.17
CA LEU A 92 7.80 3.52 8.24
C LEU A 92 7.29 4.79 8.95
N PHE A 93 6.96 4.71 10.24
CA PHE A 93 6.21 5.75 10.96
C PHE A 93 7.05 6.49 12.00
N THR A 94 8.37 6.51 11.81
CA THR A 94 9.33 7.25 12.65
C THR A 94 9.24 8.78 12.48
N GLY A 95 8.46 9.26 11.50
CA GLY A 95 8.28 10.67 11.20
C GLY A 95 9.18 11.21 10.07
N ASN A 96 10.09 10.40 9.54
CA ASN A 96 11.00 10.78 8.45
C ASN A 96 10.40 10.66 7.03
N GLY A 97 9.14 10.20 6.92
CA GLY A 97 8.43 10.03 5.66
C GLY A 97 8.66 8.69 4.97
N ALA A 98 9.17 7.67 5.68
CA ALA A 98 9.41 6.32 5.15
C ALA A 98 10.29 6.34 3.87
N PRO A 99 11.59 6.70 3.98
CA PRO A 99 12.49 6.74 2.83
C PRO A 99 12.68 5.34 2.24
N LEU A 100 12.59 5.27 0.91
CA LEU A 100 12.87 4.08 0.11
C LEU A 100 14.37 4.01 -0.17
N GLN A 101 14.92 2.79 -0.15
CA GLN A 101 16.31 2.58 -0.55
C GLN A 101 16.46 2.79 -2.06
N PRO A 102 17.62 3.29 -2.54
CA PRO A 102 17.90 3.36 -3.97
C PRO A 102 17.73 2.00 -4.65
N GLY A 103 17.08 1.98 -5.81
CA GLY A 103 16.81 0.74 -6.56
C GLY A 103 15.63 -0.09 -6.03
N THR A 104 14.94 0.36 -4.97
CA THR A 104 13.72 -0.30 -4.48
C THR A 104 12.64 -0.34 -5.55
N ARG A 105 12.02 -1.51 -5.73
CA ARG A 105 10.92 -1.73 -6.68
C ARG A 105 9.62 -1.98 -5.93
N ILE A 106 8.58 -1.25 -6.32
CA ILE A 106 7.22 -1.49 -5.86
C ILE A 106 6.48 -2.17 -7.01
N LEU A 107 5.96 -3.36 -6.75
CA LEU A 107 5.32 -4.18 -7.78
C LEU A 107 3.80 -4.18 -7.59
N SER A 108 3.05 -4.14 -8.69
CA SER A 108 1.61 -4.41 -8.70
C SER A 108 1.34 -5.91 -8.58
N PHE A 109 0.10 -6.30 -8.24
CA PHE A 109 -0.27 -7.72 -8.14
C PHE A 109 0.01 -8.52 -9.43
N ASP A 110 -0.13 -7.90 -10.60
CA ASP A 110 0.21 -8.51 -11.89
C ASP A 110 1.71 -8.43 -12.26
N GLY A 111 2.57 -8.03 -11.32
CA GLY A 111 4.03 -8.15 -11.41
C GLY A 111 4.75 -7.01 -12.14
N ARG A 112 4.07 -5.90 -12.42
CA ARG A 112 4.66 -4.72 -13.07
C ARG A 112 5.31 -3.79 -12.04
N ASP A 113 6.44 -3.20 -12.41
CA ASP A 113 7.11 -2.19 -11.59
C ASP A 113 6.42 -0.83 -11.76
N VAL A 114 5.73 -0.35 -10.74
CA VAL A 114 4.91 0.87 -10.85
C VAL A 114 5.74 2.14 -11.07
N LEU A 115 7.04 2.14 -10.75
CA LEU A 115 7.92 3.27 -11.03
C LEU A 115 8.31 3.33 -12.51
N GLN A 116 8.38 2.18 -13.19
CA GLN A 116 8.86 2.09 -14.58
C GLN A 116 7.71 1.93 -15.59
N ASP A 117 6.61 1.33 -15.19
CA ASP A 117 5.50 0.97 -16.08
C ASP A 117 4.68 2.20 -16.50
N ALA A 118 4.36 2.29 -17.79
CA ALA A 118 3.60 3.41 -18.34
C ALA A 118 2.12 3.44 -17.90
N GLY A 119 1.59 2.33 -17.33
CA GLY A 119 0.25 2.25 -16.77
C GLY A 119 0.01 3.16 -15.57
N TRP A 120 1.08 3.65 -14.92
CA TRP A 120 1.03 4.69 -13.90
C TRP A 120 1.71 5.96 -14.39
N PRO A 121 1.04 6.84 -15.12
CA PRO A 121 1.67 8.06 -15.64
C PRO A 121 2.11 9.00 -14.52
N GLN A 122 1.40 9.02 -13.39
CA GLN A 122 1.73 9.83 -12.23
C GLN A 122 2.33 8.94 -11.13
N LYS A 123 3.62 9.14 -10.82
CA LYS A 123 4.40 8.35 -9.87
C LYS A 123 4.22 8.81 -8.42
N SER A 124 2.97 8.98 -8.01
CA SER A 124 2.60 9.35 -6.63
C SER A 124 1.75 8.27 -6.00
N ILE A 125 1.75 8.19 -4.68
CA ILE A 125 1.00 7.23 -3.88
C ILE A 125 0.01 7.95 -2.99
N TRP A 126 -1.26 7.54 -3.00
CA TRP A 126 -2.23 7.97 -1.99
C TRP A 126 -1.94 7.34 -0.62
N HIS A 127 -2.02 8.11 0.46
CA HIS A 127 -1.96 7.58 1.83
C HIS A 127 -2.88 8.28 2.84
N GLY A 128 -3.26 9.55 2.61
CA GLY A 128 -4.19 10.30 3.47
C GLY A 128 -3.77 10.45 4.94
N SER A 129 -2.46 10.39 5.19
CA SER A 129 -1.88 10.24 6.53
C SER A 129 -0.72 11.20 6.75
N ASP A 130 -0.46 11.56 8.01
CA ASP A 130 0.79 12.22 8.37
C ASP A 130 2.00 11.27 8.35
N THR A 131 3.20 11.78 8.63
CA THR A 131 4.45 11.00 8.62
C THR A 131 4.53 9.94 9.74
N LYS A 132 3.57 9.94 10.68
CA LYS A 132 3.41 8.93 11.74
C LYS A 132 2.24 7.99 11.47
N GLY A 133 1.64 8.07 10.28
CA GLY A 133 0.55 7.19 9.86
C GLY A 133 -0.77 7.51 10.53
N ARG A 134 -0.94 8.70 11.10
CA ARG A 134 -2.21 9.19 11.65
C ARG A 134 -3.06 9.79 10.55
N ARG A 135 -4.37 9.56 10.57
CA ARG A 135 -5.29 10.08 9.56
C ARG A 135 -5.31 11.60 9.54
N LEU A 136 -5.46 12.17 8.34
CA LEU A 136 -5.65 13.60 8.11
C LEU A 136 -7.09 13.85 7.60
N PRO A 137 -8.05 14.21 8.48
CA PRO A 137 -9.45 14.36 8.08
C PRO A 137 -9.70 15.38 6.95
N GLU A 138 -8.84 16.38 6.84
CA GLU A 138 -8.93 17.43 5.80
C GLU A 138 -8.22 17.04 4.50
N SER A 139 -7.52 15.90 4.45
CA SER A 139 -6.64 15.53 3.33
C SER A 139 -6.67 14.02 3.05
N TYR A 140 -7.86 13.49 2.84
CA TYR A 140 -8.08 12.07 2.46
C TYR A 140 -9.28 11.89 1.52
N CYS A 141 -9.53 12.88 0.64
CA CYS A 141 -10.58 12.84 -0.39
C CYS A 141 -11.96 12.47 0.16
N GLU A 142 -12.39 13.15 1.23
CA GLU A 142 -13.63 12.86 1.95
C GLU A 142 -13.77 11.37 2.27
N THR A 143 -12.69 10.77 2.79
CA THR A 143 -12.57 9.34 3.11
C THR A 143 -12.59 8.44 1.87
N TRP A 144 -11.96 8.90 0.79
CA TRP A 144 -11.86 8.26 -0.52
C TRP A 144 -13.21 8.10 -1.24
N ARG A 145 -14.07 9.11 -1.13
CA ARG A 145 -15.43 9.11 -1.72
C ARG A 145 -15.61 10.12 -2.84
N THR A 146 -14.63 10.98 -3.08
CA THR A 146 -14.72 12.04 -4.07
C THR A 146 -13.47 12.13 -4.93
N GLU A 147 -13.65 12.52 -6.19
CA GLU A 147 -12.59 12.89 -7.13
C GLU A 147 -12.71 14.34 -7.59
N GLU A 148 -13.45 15.15 -6.83
CA GLU A 148 -13.61 16.58 -7.08
C GLU A 148 -12.26 17.31 -7.08
N ARG A 149 -12.09 18.25 -8.01
CA ARG A 149 -10.81 18.95 -8.19
C ARG A 149 -10.40 19.80 -6.99
N ALA A 150 -11.39 20.38 -6.30
CA ALA A 150 -11.20 21.22 -5.13
C ALA A 150 -10.92 20.41 -3.86
N ALA A 151 -11.32 19.14 -3.81
CA ALA A 151 -11.00 18.25 -2.71
C ALA A 151 -9.54 17.80 -2.79
N THR A 152 -8.93 17.57 -1.63
CA THR A 152 -7.54 17.15 -1.53
C THR A 152 -7.37 15.85 -0.76
N GLY A 153 -6.33 15.12 -1.13
CA GLY A 153 -5.83 13.95 -0.45
C GLY A 153 -4.34 14.08 -0.19
N GLN A 154 -3.85 13.42 0.87
CA GLN A 154 -2.42 13.34 1.13
C GLN A 154 -1.80 12.26 0.26
N ALA A 155 -0.80 12.65 -0.52
CA ALA A 155 -0.01 11.79 -1.38
C ALA A 155 1.49 11.99 -1.16
N SER A 156 2.26 11.00 -1.62
CA SER A 156 3.71 11.02 -1.63
C SER A 156 4.23 10.87 -3.05
N SER A 157 5.12 11.74 -3.50
CA SER A 157 5.78 11.58 -4.80
C SER A 157 6.91 10.58 -4.68
N LEU A 158 6.95 9.54 -5.52
CA LEU A 158 8.05 8.59 -5.51
C LEU A 158 9.38 9.22 -5.98
N SER A 159 9.33 10.37 -6.65
CA SER A 159 10.53 11.14 -7.00
C SER A 159 11.28 11.68 -5.78
N SER A 160 10.61 11.87 -4.64
CA SER A 160 11.26 12.27 -3.39
C SER A 160 11.93 11.10 -2.66
N GLY A 161 11.76 9.87 -3.19
CA GLY A 161 12.27 8.65 -2.57
C GLY A 161 11.56 8.31 -1.26
N LYS A 162 10.32 8.75 -1.05
CA LYS A 162 9.56 8.56 0.19
C LYS A 162 8.18 7.95 -0.08
N LEU A 163 7.67 7.17 0.88
CA LEU A 163 6.29 6.66 0.83
C LEU A 163 5.28 7.56 1.55
N LEU A 164 5.72 8.37 2.51
CA LEU A 164 4.87 9.22 3.34
C LEU A 164 5.31 10.69 3.31
N GLU A 165 5.79 11.16 2.16
CA GLU A 165 5.93 12.59 1.91
C GLU A 165 4.58 13.30 2.08
N GLN A 166 4.60 14.58 2.44
CA GLN A 166 3.39 15.33 2.74
C GLN A 166 3.03 16.26 1.59
N VAL A 167 2.50 15.70 0.48
CA VAL A 167 1.97 16.47 -0.65
C VAL A 167 0.43 16.43 -0.69
N ALA A 168 -0.22 17.56 -0.41
CA ALA A 168 -1.66 17.69 -0.61
C ALA A 168 -1.95 17.80 -2.11
N SER A 169 -2.66 16.81 -2.65
CA SER A 169 -2.92 16.70 -4.09
C SER A 169 -4.42 16.65 -4.37
N SER A 170 -4.83 17.19 -5.51
CA SER A 170 -6.22 17.16 -5.96
C SER A 170 -6.73 15.72 -6.10
N CYS A 171 -7.93 15.43 -5.58
CA CYS A 171 -8.53 14.10 -5.62
C CYS A 171 -8.89 13.62 -7.04
N HIS A 172 -8.90 14.51 -8.02
CA HIS A 172 -9.05 14.16 -9.44
C HIS A 172 -7.82 13.42 -10.00
N HIS A 173 -6.65 13.54 -9.37
CA HIS A 173 -5.47 12.82 -9.83
C HIS A 173 -5.60 11.33 -9.63
N THR A 174 -5.10 10.56 -10.60
CA THR A 174 -5.04 9.11 -10.52
C THR A 174 -3.65 8.70 -10.08
N PHE A 175 -3.53 8.17 -8.87
CA PHE A 175 -2.26 7.79 -8.25
C PHE A 175 -2.22 6.31 -7.90
N ILE A 176 -1.02 5.83 -7.58
CA ILE A 176 -0.79 4.48 -7.08
C ILE A 176 -1.53 4.31 -5.74
N VAL A 177 -2.21 3.19 -5.57
CA VAL A 177 -2.77 2.75 -4.29
C VAL A 177 -2.06 1.45 -3.92
N LEU A 178 -1.46 1.44 -2.74
CA LEU A 178 -0.79 0.26 -2.20
C LEU A 178 -1.74 -0.56 -1.34
N CYS A 179 -1.42 -1.83 -1.20
CA CYS A 179 -2.11 -2.83 -0.41
C CYS A 179 -1.08 -3.49 0.51
N ILE A 180 -1.37 -3.55 1.80
CA ILE A 180 -0.52 -4.17 2.81
C ILE A 180 -1.21 -5.41 3.36
N GLU A 181 -0.46 -6.50 3.46
CA GLU A 181 -0.87 -7.65 4.25
C GLU A 181 -0.97 -7.25 5.73
N ASN A 182 -2.15 -7.40 6.34
CA ASN A 182 -2.41 -6.82 7.66
C ASN A 182 -1.94 -7.68 8.84
N SER A 183 -1.50 -8.91 8.56
CA SER A 183 -0.95 -9.83 9.55
C SER A 183 -0.23 -10.97 8.90
N PHE A 184 0.83 -11.45 9.55
CA PHE A 184 1.47 -12.70 9.18
C PHE A 184 0.58 -13.85 9.66
N MET A 185 0.17 -14.72 8.74
CA MET A 185 -0.48 -15.98 9.10
C MET A 185 0.57 -17.08 9.09
N THR A 186 0.90 -17.63 10.25
CA THR A 186 1.49 -18.98 10.27
C THR A 186 0.46 -19.92 9.66
N ALA A 187 0.88 -20.77 8.71
CA ALA A 187 0.03 -21.87 8.27
C ALA A 187 -0.41 -22.62 9.52
N ALA A 188 -1.70 -22.49 9.89
CA ALA A 188 -2.27 -23.27 10.96
C ALA A 188 -2.09 -24.72 10.52
N LYS A 189 -1.24 -25.48 11.22
CA LYS A 189 -1.16 -26.93 11.06
C LYS A 189 -2.58 -27.46 11.19
N LYS A 190 -3.17 -27.86 10.06
CA LYS A 190 -4.30 -28.78 10.05
C LYS A 190 -3.75 -30.19 10.17
#